data_AF-A0A0R1LVS6-F1
#
_entry.id   AF-A0A0R1LVS6-F1
#
_cell.length_a   1.000
_cell.length_b   1.000
_cell.length_c   1.000
_cell.angle_alpha   90.00
_cell.angle_beta   90.00
_cell.angle_gamma   90.00
#
_symmetry.space_group_name_H-M   'P 1'
#
loop_
_entity.id
_entity.type
_entity.pdbx_description
1 polymer ?
#
loop_
_entity_poly.entity_id
_entity_poly.type
_entity_poly.pdbx_seq_one_letter_code
_entity_poly.pdbx_strand_id
1 'polypeptide(L)'
;MIKDQDPKTENRQLQLTLWLLVHSPKPVALSDLALRVNADVDTVRHDLNWISDYLAHYTLVVDPSVDQQVTVYGRENNIFRASLDLLASKSQPGQLVTHLPMTDEQLEEQLTDRLAGLVQTMPLNIGAQQAIYDYMWTVAMRYRYGTVKRAALATLFTPGQLALISREKDIHHWSQHTIEVLEGDLPANHDMPLIEGYLLTLRVWLYSH
;
A
#
# COMPACT_ATOMS: atom_id res chain seq x y z
N MET A 1 20.96 1.50 3.07
CA MET A 1 21.90 2.65 3.15
C MET A 1 22.13 3.12 1.73
N ILE A 2 21.53 4.23 1.34
CA ILE A 2 21.57 4.80 -0.01
C ILE A 2 22.96 5.43 -0.18
N LYS A 3 23.86 4.75 -0.89
CA LYS A 3 25.17 5.30 -1.27
C LYS A 3 25.10 5.65 -2.76
N ASP A 4 25.19 6.94 -3.05
CA ASP A 4 25.56 7.53 -4.34
C ASP A 4 24.86 6.98 -5.61
N GLN A 5 23.53 6.91 -5.60
CA GLN A 5 22.76 6.69 -6.83
C GLN A 5 22.20 8.02 -7.36
N ASP A 6 22.25 8.20 -8.68
CA ASP A 6 21.62 9.34 -9.36
C ASP A 6 20.11 9.40 -9.02
N PRO A 7 19.55 10.57 -8.68
CA PRO A 7 18.14 10.70 -8.27
C PRO A 7 17.13 10.10 -9.25
N LYS A 8 17.44 10.03 -10.55
CA LYS A 8 16.55 9.39 -11.52
C LYS A 8 16.52 7.87 -11.36
N THR A 9 17.67 7.27 -11.03
CA THR A 9 17.77 5.83 -10.77
C THR A 9 17.01 5.45 -9.50
N GLU A 10 17.19 6.22 -8.43
CA GLU A 10 16.49 5.98 -7.17
C GLU A 10 14.96 6.09 -7.33
N ASN A 11 14.49 7.14 -8.02
CA ASN A 11 13.06 7.31 -8.30
C ASN A 11 12.52 6.14 -9.15
N ARG A 12 13.23 5.76 -10.21
CA ARG A 12 12.85 4.62 -11.07
C ARG A 12 12.73 3.31 -10.28
N GLN A 13 13.75 2.98 -9.47
CA GLN A 13 13.75 1.77 -8.65
C GLN A 13 12.58 1.74 -7.68
N LEU A 14 12.27 2.88 -7.06
CA LEU A 14 11.15 2.98 -6.15
C LEU A 14 9.81 2.78 -6.84
N GLN A 15 9.61 3.41 -8.00
CA GLN A 15 8.40 3.24 -8.81
C GLN A 15 8.19 1.79 -9.21
N LEU A 16 9.23 1.13 -9.70
CA LEU A 16 9.21 -0.29 -10.06
C LEU A 16 8.91 -1.17 -8.83
N THR A 17 9.55 -0.89 -7.69
CA THR A 17 9.33 -1.65 -6.45
C THR A 17 7.86 -1.56 -6.01
N LEU A 18 7.29 -0.35 -5.94
CA LEU A 18 5.91 -0.16 -5.52
C LEU A 18 4.93 -0.79 -6.50
N TRP A 19 5.20 -0.67 -7.81
CA TRP A 19 4.38 -1.31 -8.85
C TRP A 19 4.33 -2.83 -8.67
N LEU A 20 5.49 -3.46 -8.48
CA LEU A 20 5.63 -4.90 -8.28
C LEU A 20 4.93 -5.37 -6.98
N LEU A 21 5.06 -4.61 -5.89
CA LEU A 21 4.36 -4.90 -4.62
C LEU A 21 2.85 -4.81 -4.78
N VAL A 22 2.36 -3.76 -5.46
CA VAL A 22 0.93 -3.54 -5.68
C VAL A 22 0.30 -4.61 -6.57
N HIS A 23 1.03 -5.14 -7.56
CA HIS A 23 0.53 -6.17 -8.47
C HIS A 23 0.72 -7.61 -7.96
N SER A 24 1.54 -7.83 -6.93
CA SER A 24 1.81 -9.17 -6.39
C SER A 24 0.53 -9.98 -6.08
N PRO A 25 0.48 -11.29 -6.39
CA PRO A 25 1.48 -12.11 -7.05
C PRO A 25 1.19 -12.25 -8.56
N LYS A 26 0.61 -11.23 -9.21
CA LYS A 26 0.39 -11.26 -10.66
C LYS A 26 1.73 -11.04 -11.38
N PRO A 27 2.05 -11.82 -12.42
CA PRO A 27 3.21 -11.56 -13.25
C PRO A 27 3.05 -10.27 -14.04
N VAL A 28 4.14 -9.51 -14.14
CA VAL A 28 4.21 -8.27 -14.93
C VAL A 28 5.32 -8.42 -15.97
N ALA A 29 5.05 -8.06 -17.23
CA ALA A 29 6.04 -8.13 -18.28
C ALA A 29 7.14 -7.07 -18.11
N LEU A 30 8.40 -7.45 -18.36
CA LEU A 30 9.54 -6.53 -18.34
C LEU A 30 9.38 -5.37 -19.33
N SER A 31 8.75 -5.61 -20.49
CA SER A 31 8.42 -4.57 -21.47
C SER A 31 7.50 -3.51 -20.89
N ASP A 32 6.51 -3.92 -20.09
CA ASP A 32 5.54 -2.99 -19.51
C ASP A 32 6.20 -2.15 -18.42
N LEU A 33 7.06 -2.77 -17.61
CA LEU A 33 7.89 -2.08 -16.63
C LEU A 33 8.82 -1.06 -17.31
N ALA A 34 9.50 -1.46 -18.39
CA ALA A 34 10.41 -0.62 -19.17
C ALA A 34 9.69 0.60 -19.77
N LEU A 35 8.53 0.38 -20.39
CA LEU A 35 7.67 1.45 -20.90
C LEU A 35 7.24 2.41 -19.78
N ARG A 36 6.87 1.86 -18.62
CA ARG A 36 6.35 2.65 -17.50
C ARG A 36 7.34 3.68 -16.97
N VAL A 37 8.62 3.31 -16.93
CA VAL A 37 9.69 4.17 -16.41
C VAL A 37 10.55 4.79 -17.51
N ASN A 38 10.15 4.64 -18.78
CA ASN A 38 10.88 5.12 -19.95
C ASN A 38 12.37 4.72 -19.92
N ALA A 39 12.63 3.43 -19.70
CA ALA A 39 13.96 2.83 -19.71
C ALA A 39 13.99 1.61 -20.65
N ASP A 40 15.18 1.15 -21.01
CA ASP A 40 15.33 -0.12 -21.72
C ASP A 40 15.17 -1.33 -20.77
N VAL A 41 14.90 -2.50 -21.35
CA VAL A 41 14.66 -3.74 -20.60
C VAL A 41 15.89 -4.18 -19.78
N ASP A 42 17.10 -3.91 -20.27
CA ASP A 42 18.33 -4.31 -19.56
C ASP A 42 18.57 -3.42 -18.33
N THR A 43 18.25 -2.13 -18.41
CA THR A 43 18.20 -1.23 -17.24
C THR A 43 17.21 -1.75 -16.19
N VAL A 44 15.99 -2.14 -16.60
CA VAL A 44 15.00 -2.71 -15.67
C VAL A 44 15.51 -4.00 -15.04
N ARG A 45 16.14 -4.89 -15.82
CA ARG A 45 16.76 -6.12 -15.28
C ARG A 45 17.83 -5.83 -14.22
N HIS A 46 18.64 -4.79 -14.43
CA HIS A 46 19.63 -4.38 -13.44
C HIS A 46 18.96 -3.88 -12.16
N ASP A 47 17.94 -3.04 -12.29
CA ASP A 47 17.17 -2.53 -11.15
C ASP A 47 16.49 -3.67 -10.37
N LEU A 48 16.03 -4.73 -11.04
CA LEU A 48 15.41 -5.88 -10.36
C LEU A 48 16.33 -6.59 -9.38
N ASN A 49 17.64 -6.60 -9.60
CA ASN A 49 18.59 -7.15 -8.63
C ASN A 49 18.56 -6.34 -7.32
N TRP A 50 18.58 -5.01 -7.44
CA TRP A 50 18.46 -4.12 -6.29
C TRP A 50 17.09 -4.27 -5.60
N ILE A 51 16.01 -4.37 -6.38
CA ILE A 51 14.66 -4.55 -5.86
C ILE A 51 14.57 -5.89 -5.10
N SER A 52 15.17 -6.95 -5.63
CA SER A 52 15.25 -8.24 -4.97
C SER A 52 15.96 -8.15 -3.62
N ASP A 53 17.11 -7.47 -3.55
CA ASP A 53 17.84 -7.27 -2.30
C ASP A 53 17.04 -6.45 -1.28
N TYR A 54 16.37 -5.39 -1.73
CA TYR A 54 15.49 -4.59 -0.87
C TYR A 54 14.35 -5.45 -0.29
N LEU A 55 13.64 -6.19 -1.16
CA LEU A 55 12.47 -6.98 -0.80
C LEU A 55 12.81 -8.24 0.03
N ALA A 56 14.03 -8.76 -0.09
CA ALA A 56 14.51 -9.89 0.70
C ALA A 56 14.45 -9.60 2.23
N HIS A 57 14.67 -8.35 2.66
CA HIS A 57 14.54 -7.95 4.08
C HIS A 57 13.13 -8.18 4.63
N TYR A 58 12.13 -8.20 3.77
CA TYR A 58 10.73 -8.46 4.09
C TYR A 58 10.34 -9.91 3.87
N THR A 59 11.30 -10.81 3.59
CA THR A 59 11.01 -12.20 3.20
C THR A 59 10.08 -12.27 1.99
N LEU A 60 10.28 -11.37 1.03
CA LEU A 60 9.61 -11.36 -0.27
C LEU A 60 10.60 -11.82 -1.33
N VAL A 61 10.12 -12.60 -2.30
CA VAL A 61 10.94 -13.16 -3.37
C VAL A 61 10.54 -12.51 -4.67
N VAL A 62 11.51 -11.91 -5.38
CA VAL A 62 11.34 -11.46 -6.76
C VAL A 62 11.72 -12.63 -7.67
N ASP A 63 10.75 -13.12 -8.41
CA ASP A 63 10.91 -14.26 -9.31
C ASP A 63 10.74 -13.78 -10.76
N PRO A 64 11.83 -13.71 -11.55
CA PRO A 64 11.78 -13.52 -12.98
C PRO A 64 11.42 -14.86 -13.67
N SER A 65 10.23 -15.39 -13.36
CA SER A 65 9.79 -16.73 -13.74
C SER A 65 9.33 -16.78 -15.20
N VAL A 66 10.28 -16.98 -16.13
CA VAL A 66 10.04 -17.41 -17.53
C VAL A 66 9.31 -16.36 -18.39
N ASP A 67 9.64 -16.29 -19.69
CA ASP A 67 8.99 -15.40 -20.68
C ASP A 67 9.08 -13.88 -20.43
N GLN A 68 10.18 -13.41 -19.84
CA GLN A 68 10.40 -11.97 -19.60
C GLN A 68 9.34 -11.33 -18.68
N GLN A 69 8.79 -12.11 -17.75
CA GLN A 69 7.88 -11.63 -16.72
C GLN A 69 8.54 -11.66 -15.34
N VAL A 70 8.04 -10.81 -14.45
CA VAL A 70 8.52 -10.68 -13.07
C VAL A 70 7.32 -10.74 -12.14
N THR A 71 7.46 -11.55 -11.10
CA THR A 71 6.45 -11.69 -10.05
C THR A 71 7.09 -11.49 -8.69
N VAL A 72 6.37 -10.89 -7.74
CA VAL A 72 6.78 -10.87 -6.33
C VAL A 72 5.91 -11.85 -5.55
N TYR A 73 6.54 -12.71 -4.76
CA TYR A 73 5.88 -13.69 -3.90
C TYR A 73 6.18 -13.45 -2.43
N GLY A 74 5.20 -13.74 -1.57
CA GLY A 74 5.37 -13.70 -0.12
C GLY A 74 4.05 -13.58 0.63
N ARG A 75 4.14 -13.29 1.93
CA ARG A 75 2.95 -13.06 2.77
C ARG A 75 2.41 -11.64 2.55
N GLU A 76 1.09 -11.51 2.51
CA GLU A 76 0.42 -10.22 2.30
C GLU A 76 0.85 -9.15 3.32
N ASN A 77 1.02 -9.51 4.59
CA ASN A 77 1.48 -8.58 5.62
C ASN A 77 2.89 -8.03 5.34
N ASN A 78 3.75 -8.84 4.72
CA ASN A 78 5.11 -8.42 4.37
C ASN A 78 5.08 -7.48 3.16
N ILE A 79 4.20 -7.72 2.19
CA ILE A 79 3.96 -6.82 1.05
C ILE A 79 3.47 -5.46 1.55
N PHE A 80 2.48 -5.46 2.45
CA PHE A 80 1.98 -4.25 3.09
C PHE A 80 3.08 -3.50 3.83
N ARG A 81 3.89 -4.21 4.63
CA ARG A 81 4.98 -3.58 5.38
C ARG A 81 6.03 -2.97 4.46
N ALA A 82 6.47 -3.69 3.42
CA ALA A 82 7.42 -3.17 2.45
C ALA A 82 6.87 -1.93 1.73
N SER A 83 5.59 -1.94 1.35
CA SER A 83 4.93 -0.81 0.69
C SER A 83 4.90 0.42 1.60
N LEU A 84 4.48 0.25 2.86
CA LEU A 84 4.44 1.34 3.83
C LEU A 84 5.81 1.93 4.13
N ASP A 85 6.84 1.09 4.33
CA ASP A 85 8.20 1.56 4.58
C ASP A 85 8.76 2.31 3.35
N LEU A 86 8.44 1.84 2.14
CA LEU A 86 8.84 2.50 0.90
C LEU A 86 8.17 3.87 0.74
N LEU A 87 6.85 3.95 1.00
CA LEU A 87 6.08 5.21 0.97
C LEU A 87 6.59 6.20 2.03
N ALA A 88 6.84 5.73 3.26
CA ALA A 88 7.39 6.55 4.33
C ALA A 88 8.78 7.12 3.99
N SER A 89 9.59 6.40 3.20
CA SER A 89 10.91 6.88 2.77
C SER A 89 10.87 8.08 1.80
N LYS A 90 9.71 8.35 1.18
CA LYS A 90 9.50 9.45 0.22
C LYS A 90 8.44 10.46 0.63
N SER A 91 7.67 10.15 1.66
CA SER A 91 6.68 11.05 2.19
C SER A 91 7.33 12.34 2.67
N GLN A 92 6.82 13.48 2.21
CA GLN A 92 7.15 14.77 2.78
C GLN A 92 6.07 15.14 3.82
N PRO A 93 6.45 15.57 5.04
CA PRO A 93 5.49 15.96 6.05
C PRO A 93 4.50 16.99 5.50
N GLY A 94 3.20 16.68 5.59
CA GLY A 94 2.11 17.59 5.26
C GLY A 94 1.76 17.67 3.77
N GLN A 95 2.37 16.86 2.91
CA GLN A 95 2.01 16.83 1.49
C GLN A 95 0.92 15.80 1.15
N LEU A 96 0.57 14.86 2.04
CA LEU A 96 -0.54 13.89 1.89
C LEU A 96 -0.75 13.38 0.46
N VAL A 97 0.34 13.18 -0.28
CA VAL A 97 0.30 12.63 -1.63
C VAL A 97 1.42 11.63 -1.73
N THR A 98 1.12 10.50 -2.36
CA THR A 98 2.19 9.68 -2.89
C THR A 98 2.62 10.37 -4.18
N HIS A 99 3.75 11.10 -4.21
CA HIS A 99 4.32 11.69 -5.45
C HIS A 99 4.79 10.61 -6.46
N LEU A 100 4.18 9.43 -6.39
CA LEU A 100 4.55 8.24 -7.09
C LEU A 100 3.60 8.09 -8.27
N PRO A 101 4.11 7.83 -9.48
CA PRO A 101 3.36 7.94 -10.73
C PRO A 101 2.28 6.88 -10.92
N MET A 102 1.90 6.12 -9.89
CA MET A 102 0.67 5.34 -9.88
C MET A 102 -0.54 6.20 -9.49
N THR A 103 -0.57 7.44 -9.96
CA THR A 103 -1.56 8.43 -9.62
C THR A 103 -2.88 8.11 -10.32
N ASP A 104 -3.83 7.64 -9.53
CA ASP A 104 -5.25 7.77 -9.79
C ASP A 104 -5.71 9.02 -9.02
N GLU A 105 -5.84 10.14 -9.73
CA GLU A 105 -6.14 11.44 -9.11
C GLU A 105 -7.44 11.41 -8.30
N GLN A 106 -8.44 10.65 -8.77
CA GLN A 106 -9.70 10.47 -8.06
C GLN A 106 -9.48 9.73 -6.73
N LEU A 107 -8.66 8.68 -6.73
CA LEU A 107 -8.32 7.98 -5.48
C LEU A 107 -7.60 8.91 -4.50
N GLU A 108 -6.60 9.69 -4.95
CA GLU A 108 -5.84 10.58 -4.07
C GLU A 108 -6.74 11.66 -3.44
N GLU A 109 -7.68 12.23 -4.21
CA GLU A 109 -8.68 13.19 -3.71
C GLU A 109 -9.57 12.54 -2.64
N GLN A 110 -10.12 11.35 -2.91
CA GLN A 110 -10.94 10.62 -1.95
C GLN A 110 -10.19 10.31 -0.66
N LEU A 111 -8.94 9.85 -0.75
CA LEU A 111 -8.11 9.54 0.42
C LEU A 111 -7.86 10.78 1.27
N THR A 112 -7.58 11.91 0.62
CA THR A 112 -7.37 13.20 1.28
C THR A 112 -8.64 13.66 1.99
N ASP A 113 -9.80 13.58 1.33
CA ASP A 113 -11.09 13.96 1.90
C ASP A 113 -11.47 13.10 3.12
N ARG A 114 -11.24 11.78 3.04
CA ARG A 114 -11.50 10.87 4.16
C ARG A 114 -10.64 11.22 5.36
N LEU A 115 -9.36 11.50 5.13
CA LEU A 115 -8.45 11.90 6.20
C LEU A 115 -8.80 13.27 6.79
N ALA A 116 -9.20 14.24 5.97
CA ALA A 116 -9.67 15.54 6.43
C ALA A 116 -10.91 15.39 7.34
N GLY A 117 -11.86 14.54 6.96
CA GLY A 117 -13.02 14.21 7.79
C GLY A 117 -12.66 13.55 9.12
N LEU A 118 -11.63 12.68 9.14
CA LEU A 118 -11.12 12.10 10.38
C LEU A 118 -10.54 13.18 11.30
N VAL A 119 -9.70 14.05 10.76
CA VAL A 119 -9.00 15.09 11.53
C VAL A 119 -9.96 16.11 12.16
N GLN A 120 -11.12 16.34 11.54
CA GLN A 120 -12.19 17.17 12.14
C GLN A 120 -12.77 16.54 13.42
N THR A 121 -12.77 15.21 13.50
CA THR A 121 -13.33 14.46 14.64
C THR A 121 -12.26 14.13 15.68
N MET A 122 -11.04 13.84 15.22
CA MET A 122 -9.94 13.36 16.03
C MET A 122 -8.63 14.03 15.59
N PRO A 123 -8.12 15.01 16.36
CA PRO A 123 -6.88 15.69 16.01
C PRO A 123 -5.70 14.72 15.92
N LEU A 124 -5.05 14.68 14.77
CA LEU A 124 -3.89 13.83 14.51
C LEU A 124 -2.71 14.71 14.10
N ASN A 125 -1.51 14.38 14.55
CA ASN A 125 -0.31 15.05 14.07
C ASN A 125 -0.02 14.68 12.61
N ILE A 126 0.84 15.47 11.94
CA ILE A 126 1.12 15.30 10.50
C ILE A 126 1.71 13.92 10.17
N GLY A 127 2.54 13.35 11.06
CA GLY A 127 3.12 12.02 10.85
C GLY A 127 2.06 10.91 10.92
N ALA A 128 1.14 11.02 11.87
CA ALA A 128 -0.01 10.12 11.98
C ALA A 128 -0.93 10.21 10.76
N GLN A 129 -1.21 11.43 10.30
CA GLN A 129 -2.00 11.68 9.10
C GLN A 129 -1.37 10.97 7.87
N GLN A 130 -0.07 11.15 7.66
CA GLN A 130 0.64 10.47 6.56
C GLN A 130 0.62 8.95 6.70
N ALA A 131 0.85 8.40 7.90
CA ALA A 131 0.84 6.95 8.10
C ALA A 131 -0.54 6.32 7.85
N ILE A 132 -1.62 7.02 8.20
CA ILE A 132 -2.99 6.60 7.88
C ILE A 132 -3.25 6.70 6.38
N TYR A 133 -2.82 7.80 5.75
CA TYR A 133 -2.89 7.98 4.30
C TYR A 133 -2.22 6.85 3.53
N ASP A 134 -0.95 6.59 3.83
CA ASP A 134 -0.15 5.54 3.18
C ASP A 134 -0.78 4.16 3.35
N TYR A 135 -1.42 3.91 4.51
CA TYR A 135 -2.16 2.67 4.74
C TYR A 135 -3.41 2.57 3.86
N MET A 136 -4.26 3.60 3.84
CA MET A 136 -5.46 3.59 3.00
C MET A 136 -5.09 3.44 1.51
N TRP A 137 -4.06 4.17 1.06
CA TRP A 137 -3.52 4.05 -0.29
C TRP A 137 -3.05 2.63 -0.58
N THR A 138 -2.27 2.03 0.33
CA THR A 138 -1.77 0.66 0.15
C THR A 138 -2.92 -0.34 0.07
N VAL A 139 -3.95 -0.20 0.91
CA VAL A 139 -5.17 -1.03 0.84
C VAL A 139 -5.82 -0.88 -0.53
N ALA A 140 -6.19 0.34 -0.93
CA ALA A 140 -6.88 0.58 -2.19
C ALA A 140 -6.13 -0.02 -3.39
N MET A 141 -4.83 0.25 -3.48
CA MET A 141 -4.00 -0.22 -4.60
C MET A 141 -3.84 -1.73 -4.62
N ARG A 142 -3.65 -2.36 -3.45
CA ARG A 142 -3.53 -3.82 -3.35
C ARG A 142 -4.80 -4.54 -3.82
N TYR A 143 -5.98 -4.04 -3.45
CA TYR A 143 -7.25 -4.62 -3.89
C TYR A 143 -7.59 -4.31 -5.35
N ARG A 144 -7.18 -3.13 -5.86
CA ARG A 144 -7.41 -2.75 -7.26
C ARG A 144 -6.56 -3.56 -8.24
N TYR A 145 -5.29 -3.78 -7.92
CA TYR A 145 -4.33 -4.34 -8.88
C TYR A 145 -3.81 -5.73 -8.52
N GLY A 146 -3.74 -6.07 -7.25
CA GLY A 146 -3.14 -7.30 -6.76
C GLY A 146 -4.08 -8.49 -6.66
N THR A 147 -3.60 -9.53 -5.98
CA THR A 147 -4.47 -10.56 -5.39
C THR A 147 -4.20 -10.59 -3.89
N VAL A 148 -5.15 -10.07 -3.13
CA VAL A 148 -5.00 -9.90 -1.67
C VAL A 148 -5.56 -11.12 -0.96
N LYS A 149 -4.69 -11.83 -0.24
CA LYS A 149 -5.12 -12.93 0.64
C LYS A 149 -5.08 -12.48 2.09
N ARG A 150 -6.24 -12.07 2.63
CA ARG A 150 -6.39 -11.76 4.06
C ARG A 150 -6.79 -12.99 4.87
N ALA A 151 -6.35 -12.98 6.13
CA ALA A 151 -6.80 -13.94 7.11
C ALA A 151 -8.23 -13.59 7.55
N ALA A 152 -9.04 -14.59 7.90
CA ALA A 152 -10.40 -14.35 8.35
C ALA A 152 -10.40 -13.58 9.68
N LEU A 153 -11.44 -12.77 9.93
CA LEU A 153 -11.53 -11.92 11.13
C LEU A 153 -11.22 -12.68 12.44
N ALA A 154 -11.83 -13.85 12.61
CA ALA A 154 -11.68 -14.70 13.80
C ALA A 154 -10.27 -15.30 13.98
N THR A 155 -9.42 -15.24 12.95
CA THR A 155 -8.03 -15.71 13.04
C THR A 155 -7.07 -14.65 13.57
N LEU A 156 -7.46 -13.36 13.49
CA LEU A 156 -6.66 -12.24 13.97
C LEU A 156 -7.23 -11.60 15.22
N PHE A 157 -8.55 -11.68 15.43
CA PHE A 157 -9.22 -11.07 16.57
C PHE A 157 -10.13 -12.06 17.30
N THR A 158 -10.05 -12.01 18.62
CA THR A 158 -11.04 -12.63 19.50
C THR A 158 -12.35 -11.83 19.50
N PRO A 159 -13.50 -12.45 19.83
CA PRO A 159 -14.77 -11.73 19.96
C PRO A 159 -14.70 -10.55 20.94
N GLY A 160 -13.95 -10.69 22.04
CA GLY A 160 -13.73 -9.63 23.01
C GLY A 160 -12.98 -8.43 22.40
N GLN A 161 -11.95 -8.66 21.59
CA GLN A 161 -11.24 -7.60 20.88
C GLN A 161 -12.13 -6.91 19.86
N LEU A 162 -12.92 -7.66 19.09
CA LEU A 162 -13.87 -7.06 18.14
C LEU A 162 -14.89 -6.18 18.85
N ALA A 163 -15.42 -6.63 19.99
CA ALA A 163 -16.35 -5.85 20.79
C ALA A 163 -15.71 -4.58 21.37
N LEU A 164 -14.42 -4.61 21.73
CA LEU A 164 -13.68 -3.42 22.17
C LEU A 164 -13.49 -2.43 21.02
N ILE A 165 -13.07 -2.89 19.85
CA ILE A 165 -12.86 -2.03 18.68
C ILE A 165 -14.19 -1.38 18.25
N SER A 166 -15.28 -2.14 18.19
CA SER A 166 -16.59 -1.61 17.82
C SER A 166 -17.21 -0.65 18.86
N ARG A 167 -16.63 -0.51 20.05
CA ARG A 167 -17.04 0.54 21.02
C ARG A 167 -16.47 1.91 20.69
N GLU A 168 -15.39 1.99 19.91
CA GLU A 168 -14.81 3.25 19.40
C GLU A 168 -15.69 3.80 18.27
N LYS A 169 -16.92 4.24 18.59
CA LYS A 169 -17.98 4.52 17.61
C LYS A 169 -17.53 5.46 16.50
N ASP A 170 -16.84 6.55 16.84
CA ASP A 170 -16.46 7.57 15.87
C ASP A 170 -15.38 7.05 14.91
N ILE A 171 -14.30 6.47 15.46
CA ILE A 171 -13.19 5.92 14.65
C ILE A 171 -13.66 4.71 13.84
N HIS A 172 -14.43 3.82 14.46
CA HIS A 172 -14.87 2.58 13.84
C HIS A 172 -15.85 2.84 12.69
N HIS A 173 -16.85 3.70 12.91
CA HIS A 173 -17.76 4.08 11.83
C HIS A 173 -17.04 4.81 10.70
N TRP A 174 -16.11 5.72 11.03
CA TRP A 174 -15.28 6.36 10.01
C TRP A 174 -14.47 5.33 9.21
N SER A 175 -13.90 4.33 9.89
CA SER A 175 -13.11 3.28 9.24
C SER A 175 -13.96 2.41 8.32
N GLN A 176 -15.14 1.97 8.78
CA GLN A 176 -16.07 1.16 7.98
C GLN A 176 -16.49 1.93 6.73
N HIS A 177 -16.93 3.18 6.90
CA HIS A 177 -17.35 4.01 5.79
C HIS A 177 -16.21 4.31 4.80
N THR A 178 -14.99 4.48 5.30
CA THR A 178 -13.80 4.65 4.45
C THR A 178 -13.55 3.40 3.60
N ILE A 179 -13.65 2.20 4.19
CA ILE A 179 -13.48 0.95 3.44
C ILE A 179 -14.59 0.77 2.39
N GLU A 180 -15.86 1.03 2.75
CA GLU A 180 -16.99 0.97 1.80
C GLU A 180 -16.79 1.87 0.58
N VAL A 181 -16.20 3.05 0.78
CA VAL A 181 -15.93 4.00 -0.31
C VAL A 181 -14.82 3.47 -1.21
N LEU A 182 -13.72 2.97 -0.64
CA LEU A 182 -12.63 2.38 -1.42
C LEU A 182 -13.07 1.12 -2.17
N GLU A 183 -13.97 0.35 -1.59
CA GLU A 183 -14.59 -0.83 -2.19
C GLU A 183 -15.47 -0.46 -3.39
N GLY A 184 -16.20 0.66 -3.31
CA GLY A 184 -17.06 1.15 -4.39
C GLY A 184 -16.34 1.43 -5.71
N ASP A 185 -15.02 1.66 -5.67
CA ASP A 185 -14.18 1.91 -6.84
C ASP A 185 -13.45 0.65 -7.36
N LEU A 186 -13.73 -0.52 -6.79
CA LEU A 186 -13.17 -1.79 -7.25
C LEU A 186 -13.97 -2.36 -8.45
N PRO A 187 -13.33 -3.18 -9.31
CA PRO A 187 -14.05 -3.91 -10.36
C PRO A 187 -15.17 -4.79 -9.77
N ALA A 188 -16.25 -4.97 -10.53
CA ALA A 188 -17.40 -5.77 -10.08
C ALA A 188 -16.99 -7.15 -9.53
N ASN A 189 -17.61 -7.55 -8.41
CA ASN A 189 -17.33 -8.78 -7.64
C ASN A 189 -15.98 -8.79 -6.88
N HIS A 190 -15.36 -7.64 -6.65
CA HIS A 190 -14.25 -7.50 -5.71
C HIS A 190 -14.72 -6.73 -4.49
N ASP A 191 -14.95 -7.47 -3.40
CA ASP A 191 -15.38 -6.89 -2.12
C ASP A 191 -14.19 -6.84 -1.16
N MET A 192 -14.10 -5.77 -0.38
CA MET A 192 -13.09 -5.69 0.68
C MET A 192 -13.60 -6.45 1.92
N PRO A 193 -12.79 -7.35 2.52
CA PRO A 193 -13.23 -8.10 3.68
C PRO A 193 -13.37 -7.18 4.89
N LEU A 194 -14.38 -7.46 5.72
CA LEU A 194 -14.69 -6.69 6.95
C LEU A 194 -13.48 -6.41 7.84
N ILE A 195 -12.49 -7.29 7.83
CA ILE A 195 -11.26 -7.14 8.61
C ILE A 195 -10.51 -5.84 8.33
N GLU A 196 -10.60 -5.28 7.12
CA GLU A 196 -9.92 -4.03 6.79
C GLU A 196 -10.45 -2.86 7.63
N GLY A 197 -11.76 -2.82 7.88
CA GLY A 197 -12.37 -1.81 8.74
C GLY A 197 -11.81 -1.88 10.17
N TYR A 198 -11.69 -3.09 10.73
CA TYR A 198 -11.12 -3.30 12.07
C TYR A 198 -9.63 -2.95 12.13
N LEU A 199 -8.84 -3.34 11.12
CA LEU A 199 -7.41 -3.02 11.05
C LEU A 199 -7.17 -1.52 10.91
N LEU A 200 -7.99 -0.83 10.11
CA LEU A 200 -7.93 0.63 9.98
C LEU A 200 -8.30 1.32 11.29
N THR A 201 -9.34 0.87 11.99
CA THR A 201 -9.73 1.41 13.31
C THR A 201 -8.58 1.31 14.31
N LEU A 202 -7.93 0.15 14.39
CA LEU A 202 -6.78 -0.05 15.28
C LEU A 202 -5.60 0.86 14.94
N ARG A 203 -5.33 1.08 13.65
CA ARG A 203 -4.26 1.99 13.23
C ARG A 203 -4.55 3.42 13.65
N VAL A 204 -5.75 3.92 13.40
CA VAL A 204 -6.13 5.28 13.82
C VAL A 204 -6.03 5.41 15.34
N TRP A 205 -6.54 4.43 16.08
CA TRP A 205 -6.48 4.42 17.55
C TRP A 205 -5.05 4.50 18.08
N LEU A 206 -4.12 3.74 17.50
CA LEU A 206 -2.69 3.75 17.87
C LEU A 206 -1.99 5.09 17.60
N TYR A 207 -2.55 5.94 16.73
CA TYR A 207 -1.97 7.23 16.39
C TYR A 207 -2.65 8.41 17.09
N SER A 208 -3.82 8.18 17.71
CA SER A 208 -4.58 9.20 18.43
C SER A 208 -4.44 9.13 19.95
N HIS A 209 -3.86 8.04 20.48
CA HIS A 209 -3.65 7.80 21.91
C HIS A 209 -2.17 7.47 22.19
#